data_AF-A0A968PEB2-F1
#
_entry.id   AF-A0A968PEB2-F1
#
_cell.length_a   1.000
_cell.length_b   1.000
_cell.length_c   1.000
_cell.angle_alpha   90.00
_cell.angle_beta   90.00
_cell.angle_gamma   90.00
#
_symmetry.space_group_name_H-M   'P 1'
#
loop_
_entity.id
_entity.type
_entity.pdbx_description
1 polymer ?
#
loop_
_entity_poly.entity_id
_entity_poly.type
_entity_poly.pdbx_seq_one_letter_code
_entity_poly.pdbx_strand_id
1 'polypeptide(L)'
;MTTPRTFPRFGLHDAHYELTLHATPTPPTSSPAEAAAKPEESEMKVQPGVKTRYRFKVGGPTDLSMEKFFATLVRESDDAGAQGIVVFEVSSSDVEKLRKTVDDLRDRRLINVKASSVSALKFTPDKGEPVLVARSPDGWVYGSPQPAYEVDKMVVLRVLDRWMSARATAFASAVDVATGQPAYTLELSIENQPQPMVLKVFAAAKDDHWWGGARR
;
A
#
# COMPACT_ATOMS: atom_id res chain seq x y z
N MET A 1 26.37 13.53 -33.57
CA MET A 1 25.89 13.53 -32.18
C MET A 1 25.23 14.87 -31.92
N THR A 2 23.91 14.95 -32.05
CA THR A 2 23.13 16.17 -31.82
C THR A 2 22.90 16.30 -30.32
N THR A 3 23.35 17.38 -29.70
CA THR A 3 23.04 17.67 -28.30
C THR A 3 21.51 17.71 -28.12
N PRO A 4 20.96 17.01 -27.11
CA PRO A 4 19.53 17.04 -26.85
C PRO A 4 19.10 18.50 -26.61
N ARG A 5 18.06 18.96 -27.30
CA ARG A 5 17.48 20.28 -27.10
C ARG A 5 17.09 20.39 -25.62
N THR A 6 17.83 21.19 -24.86
CA THR A 6 17.43 21.59 -23.52
C THR A 6 16.16 22.43 -23.64
N PHE A 7 15.16 22.13 -22.81
CA PHE A 7 13.90 22.88 -22.76
C PHE A 7 13.86 23.75 -21.49
N PRO A 8 14.72 24.79 -21.36
CA PRO A 8 14.77 25.61 -20.16
C PRO A 8 13.43 26.33 -19.91
N ARG A 9 12.70 26.67 -20.97
CA ARG A 9 11.42 27.42 -20.89
C ARG A 9 10.29 26.68 -20.17
N PHE A 10 10.34 25.36 -20.05
CA PHE A 10 9.26 24.57 -19.44
C PHE A 10 9.60 24.10 -18.01
N GLY A 11 10.77 24.46 -17.47
CA GLY A 11 11.23 23.93 -16.18
C GLY A 11 11.46 22.42 -16.17
N LEU A 12 11.49 21.74 -17.33
CA LEU A 12 11.65 20.28 -17.42
C LEU A 12 13.10 19.82 -17.20
N HIS A 13 14.05 20.75 -17.15
CA HIS A 13 15.45 20.50 -16.84
C HIS A 13 15.68 20.33 -15.34
N ASP A 14 15.00 21.13 -14.52
CA ASP A 14 14.87 20.99 -13.06
C ASP A 14 13.45 20.53 -12.73
N ALA A 15 13.09 19.36 -13.23
CA ALA A 15 11.76 18.80 -13.01
C ALA A 15 11.50 18.62 -11.50
N HIS A 16 10.33 19.07 -11.04
CA HIS A 16 9.89 18.85 -9.66
C HIS A 16 9.62 17.36 -9.39
N TYR A 17 9.22 16.61 -10.42
CA TYR A 17 8.93 15.18 -10.35
C TYR A 17 9.49 14.46 -11.57
N GLU A 18 10.07 13.28 -11.34
CA GLU A 18 10.46 12.33 -12.37
C GLU A 18 9.97 10.94 -11.98
N LEU A 19 9.13 10.35 -12.82
CA LEU A 19 8.59 9.01 -12.67
C LEU A 19 9.12 8.13 -13.81
N THR A 20 9.62 6.95 -13.46
CA THR A 20 10.04 5.93 -14.42
C THR A 20 9.08 4.75 -14.35
N LEU A 21 8.42 4.44 -15.47
CA LEU A 21 7.52 3.31 -15.62
C LEU A 21 8.23 2.22 -16.44
N HIS A 22 8.19 0.99 -15.96
CA HIS A 22 8.66 -0.19 -16.68
C HIS A 22 7.46 -0.96 -17.20
N ALA A 23 7.28 -1.00 -18.51
CA ALA A 23 6.23 -1.80 -19.13
C ALA A 23 6.83 -3.12 -19.62
N THR A 24 6.33 -4.22 -19.06
CA THR A 24 6.50 -5.55 -19.66
C THR A 24 5.51 -5.68 -20.81
N PRO A 25 5.94 -6.08 -22.02
CA PRO A 25 5.01 -6.29 -23.13
C PRO A 25 3.96 -7.32 -22.70
N THR A 26 2.68 -6.96 -22.79
CA THR A 26 1.62 -7.95 -22.64
C THR A 26 1.76 -8.94 -23.79
N PRO A 27 1.91 -10.25 -23.52
CA PRO A 27 1.96 -11.23 -24.59
C PRO A 27 0.69 -11.07 -25.45
N PRO A 28 0.80 -11.12 -26.79
CA PRO A 28 -0.38 -11.05 -27.63
C PRO A 28 -1.35 -12.13 -27.16
N THR A 29 -2.56 -11.73 -26.78
CA THR A 29 -3.63 -12.67 -26.46
C THR A 29 -3.83 -13.53 -27.69
N SER A 30 -3.34 -14.77 -27.65
CA SER A 30 -3.52 -15.72 -28.72
C SER A 30 -5.03 -15.87 -28.93
N SER A 31 -5.49 -15.40 -30.09
CA SER A 31 -6.89 -15.53 -30.48
C SER A 31 -7.22 -17.02 -30.59
N PRO A 32 -8.26 -17.53 -29.90
CA PRO A 32 -8.58 -18.96 -29.85
C PRO A 32 -9.16 -19.53 -31.17
N ALA A 33 -8.96 -18.88 -32.32
CA ALA A 33 -9.67 -19.19 -33.56
C ALA A 33 -8.94 -20.15 -34.52
N GLU A 34 -7.73 -20.62 -34.24
CA GLU A 34 -6.98 -21.46 -35.19
C GLU A 34 -6.54 -22.79 -34.58
N ALA A 35 -7.52 -23.56 -34.12
CA ALA A 35 -7.35 -24.93 -33.64
C ALA A 35 -7.71 -25.93 -34.75
N ALA A 36 -6.80 -26.16 -35.71
CA ALA A 36 -6.81 -27.36 -36.57
C ALA A 36 -5.53 -27.49 -37.42
N ALA A 37 -4.33 -27.44 -36.83
CA ALA A 37 -3.12 -27.88 -37.51
C ALA A 37 -2.18 -28.62 -36.53
N LYS A 38 -1.60 -29.73 -37.00
CA LYS A 38 -0.77 -30.70 -36.27
C LYS A 38 0.37 -30.04 -35.48
N PRO A 39 0.75 -30.59 -34.31
CA PRO A 39 1.90 -30.13 -33.56
C PRO A 39 3.20 -30.61 -34.24
N GLU A 40 3.86 -29.71 -34.97
CA GLU A 40 5.30 -29.83 -35.19
C GLU A 40 6.01 -29.20 -33.99
N GLU A 41 6.80 -30.01 -33.31
CA GLU A 41 7.59 -29.70 -32.12
C GLU A 41 8.72 -28.73 -32.50
N SER A 42 8.37 -27.45 -32.60
CA SER A 42 9.33 -26.38 -32.79
C SER A 42 9.72 -25.83 -31.42
N GLU A 43 10.97 -26.04 -31.01
CA GLU A 43 11.57 -25.37 -29.86
C GLU A 43 11.53 -23.85 -30.07
N MET A 44 10.50 -23.22 -29.52
CA MET A 44 10.31 -21.78 -29.60
C MET A 44 11.33 -21.11 -28.67
N LYS A 45 12.46 -20.66 -29.23
CA LYS A 45 13.40 -19.77 -28.53
C LYS A 45 12.65 -18.54 -28.07
N VAL A 46 12.35 -18.47 -26.78
CA VAL A 46 11.78 -17.29 -26.13
C VAL A 46 12.79 -16.16 -26.27
N GLN A 47 12.57 -15.27 -27.24
CA GLN A 47 13.35 -14.04 -27.33
C GLN A 47 13.04 -13.19 -26.09
N PRO A 48 14.05 -12.65 -25.40
CA PRO A 48 13.84 -11.77 -24.26
C PRO A 48 13.02 -10.57 -24.71
N GLY A 49 11.83 -10.38 -24.13
CA GLY A 49 10.94 -9.28 -24.49
C GLY A 49 11.60 -7.93 -24.25
N VAL A 50 11.58 -7.06 -25.27
CA VAL A 50 12.10 -5.69 -25.19
C VAL A 50 11.38 -4.96 -24.05
N LYS A 51 12.14 -4.49 -23.06
CA LYS A 51 11.59 -3.71 -21.94
C LYS A 51 11.38 -2.28 -22.43
N THR A 52 10.14 -1.82 -22.46
CA THR A 52 9.89 -0.40 -22.74
C THR A 52 9.91 0.37 -21.43
N ARG A 53 10.70 1.45 -21.38
CA ARG A 53 10.73 2.37 -20.24
C ARG A 53 10.07 3.68 -20.63
N TYR A 54 9.19 4.20 -19.78
CA TYR A 54 8.63 5.53 -19.94
C TYR A 54 9.14 6.43 -18.84
N ARG A 55 9.61 7.62 -19.20
CA ARG A 55 10.05 8.64 -18.26
C ARG A 55 9.08 9.80 -18.34
N PHE A 56 8.33 10.00 -17.27
CA PHE A 56 7.40 11.10 -17.10
C PHE A 56 8.04 12.16 -16.21
N LYS A 57 8.12 13.41 -16.67
CA LYS A 57 8.64 14.53 -15.86
C LYS A 57 7.60 15.62 -15.76
N VAL A 58 7.52 16.27 -14.59
CA VAL A 58 6.71 17.47 -14.36
C VAL A 58 7.66 18.64 -14.08
N GLY A 59 7.58 19.66 -14.93
CA GLY A 59 8.37 20.89 -14.85
C GLY A 59 7.65 21.99 -14.08
N GLY A 60 7.94 23.24 -14.45
CA GLY A 60 7.39 24.42 -13.79
C GLY A 60 5.90 24.67 -14.10
N PRO A 61 5.25 25.57 -13.35
CA PRO A 61 3.87 25.95 -13.59
C PRO A 61 3.73 26.67 -14.95
N THR A 62 2.59 26.50 -15.62
CA THR A 62 2.30 27.19 -16.89
C THR A 62 1.70 28.57 -16.68
N ASP A 63 1.20 28.85 -15.48
CA ASP A 63 0.57 30.10 -15.07
C ASP A 63 1.06 30.56 -13.69
N LEU A 64 0.75 31.80 -13.31
CA LEU A 64 1.13 32.37 -12.00
C LEU A 64 0.27 31.82 -10.85
N SER A 65 -0.90 31.25 -11.14
CA SER A 65 -1.81 30.64 -10.16
C SER A 65 -1.39 29.22 -9.73
N MET A 66 -0.41 28.63 -10.42
CA MET A 66 0.06 27.25 -10.23
C MET A 66 -1.05 26.20 -10.39
N GLU A 67 -2.06 26.47 -11.23
CA GLU A 67 -3.16 25.53 -11.48
C GLU A 67 -2.76 24.42 -12.45
N LYS A 68 -1.75 24.70 -13.29
CA LYS A 68 -1.27 23.81 -14.34
C LYS A 68 0.25 23.77 -14.38
N PHE A 69 0.80 22.64 -14.79
CA PHE A 69 2.23 22.41 -14.92
C PHE A 69 2.56 21.85 -16.29
N PHE A 70 3.73 22.20 -16.83
CA PHE A 70 4.26 21.51 -17.99
C PHE A 70 4.71 20.10 -17.60
N ALA A 71 4.38 19.11 -18.41
CA ALA A 71 4.86 17.74 -18.25
C ALA A 71 5.38 17.20 -19.58
N THR A 72 6.25 16.18 -19.50
CA THR A 72 6.69 15.44 -20.67
C THR A 72 6.69 13.95 -20.43
N LEU A 73 6.42 13.19 -21.48
CA LEU A 73 6.55 11.74 -21.51
C LEU A 73 7.58 11.38 -22.59
N VAL A 74 8.64 10.66 -22.18
CA VAL A 74 9.67 10.14 -23.07
C VAL A 74 9.58 8.62 -23.08
N ARG A 75 9.43 8.03 -24.27
CA ARG A 75 9.54 6.59 -24.44
C ARG A 75 11.00 6.23 -24.73
N GLU A 76 11.60 5.50 -23.81
CA GLU A 76 12.93 4.91 -23.95
C GLU A 76 12.77 3.46 -24.38
N SER A 77 13.32 3.15 -25.56
CA SER A 77 13.45 1.78 -26.06
C SER A 77 14.93 1.44 -26.08
N ASP A 78 15.28 0.25 -25.59
CA ASP A 78 16.68 -0.21 -25.52
C ASP A 78 17.36 -0.20 -26.90
N ASP A 79 16.60 -0.42 -27.98
CA ASP A 79 17.13 -0.58 -29.34
C ASP A 79 17.14 0.69 -30.22
N ALA A 80 16.46 1.79 -29.82
CA ALA A 80 16.13 2.87 -30.77
C ALA A 80 16.30 4.31 -30.26
N GLY A 81 16.95 4.51 -29.11
CA GLY A 81 17.08 5.83 -28.49
C GLY A 81 15.74 6.40 -28.02
N ALA A 82 15.76 7.58 -27.39
CA ALA A 82 14.54 8.24 -26.90
C ALA A 82 13.66 8.64 -28.09
N GLN A 83 12.48 8.02 -28.22
CA GLN A 83 11.53 8.33 -29.28
C GLN A 83 10.35 9.14 -28.73
N GLY A 84 10.08 10.28 -29.38
CA GLY A 84 8.91 11.12 -29.13
C GLY A 84 8.91 11.79 -27.76
N ILE A 85 9.44 13.02 -27.70
CA ILE A 85 9.22 13.89 -26.55
C ILE A 85 7.88 14.59 -26.79
N VAL A 86 6.85 14.19 -26.04
CA VAL A 86 5.57 14.91 -26.03
C VAL A 86 5.57 15.83 -24.82
N VAL A 87 5.24 17.10 -25.01
CA VAL A 87 5.04 18.09 -23.93
C VAL A 87 3.56 18.42 -23.86
N PHE A 88 2.99 18.40 -22.66
CA PHE A 88 1.57 18.69 -22.41
C PHE A 88 1.39 19.39 -21.06
N GLU A 89 0.19 19.91 -20.82
CA GLU A 89 -0.20 20.50 -19.53
C GLU A 89 -0.84 19.43 -18.65
N VAL A 90 -0.54 19.45 -17.35
CA VAL A 90 -1.20 18.63 -16.34
C VAL A 90 -1.76 19.51 -15.23
N SER A 91 -2.91 19.13 -14.68
CA SER A 91 -3.52 19.88 -13.58
C SER A 91 -2.70 19.73 -12.29
N SER A 92 -2.70 20.77 -11.45
CA SER A 92 -2.10 20.71 -10.10
C SER A 92 -2.68 19.55 -9.28
N SER A 93 -3.99 19.28 -9.40
CA SER A 93 -4.65 18.17 -8.72
C SER A 93 -4.10 16.79 -9.09
N ASP A 94 -3.64 16.60 -10.34
CA ASP A 94 -3.01 15.35 -10.77
C ASP A 94 -1.56 15.26 -10.31
N VAL A 95 -0.84 16.40 -10.31
CA VAL A 95 0.50 16.48 -9.73
C VAL A 95 0.48 16.14 -8.23
N GLU A 96 -0.51 16.62 -7.48
CA GLU A 96 -0.70 16.27 -6.06
C GLU A 96 -0.99 14.78 -5.85
N LYS A 97 -1.69 14.11 -6.78
CA LYS A 97 -1.86 12.65 -6.71
C LYS A 97 -0.55 11.89 -6.91
N LEU A 98 0.38 12.46 -7.67
CA LEU A 98 1.71 11.89 -7.90
C LEU A 98 2.68 12.17 -6.74
N ARG A 99 2.39 13.17 -5.89
CA ARG A 99 3.10 13.46 -4.64
C ARG A 99 2.76 12.42 -3.57
N LYS A 100 3.08 11.16 -3.83
CA LYS A 100 2.98 10.08 -2.85
C LYS A 100 4.26 10.05 -2.01
N THR A 101 4.10 10.11 -0.70
CA THR A 101 5.18 9.80 0.24
C THR A 101 5.42 8.30 0.26
N VAL A 102 6.56 7.87 0.81
CA VAL A 102 6.83 6.43 1.02
C VAL A 102 5.70 5.77 1.83
N ASP A 103 5.11 6.52 2.76
CA ASP A 103 4.01 6.05 3.60
C ASP A 103 2.67 5.91 2.86
N ASP A 104 2.44 6.67 1.79
CA ASP A 104 1.27 6.49 0.94
C ASP A 104 1.35 5.22 0.09
N LEU A 105 2.57 4.72 -0.14
CA LEU A 105 2.82 3.50 -0.92
C LEU A 105 2.83 2.24 -0.05
N ARG A 106 2.91 2.38 1.28
CA ARG A 106 2.87 1.25 2.21
C ARG A 106 1.46 0.70 2.34
N ASP A 107 1.36 -0.61 2.54
CA ASP A 107 0.10 -1.24 2.90
C ASP A 107 -0.37 -0.73 4.26
N ARG A 108 -1.46 0.03 4.28
CA ARG A 108 -2.03 0.59 5.51
C ARG A 108 -2.82 -0.42 6.33
N ARG A 109 -3.01 -1.66 5.84
CA ARG A 109 -3.72 -2.70 6.60
C ARG A 109 -2.92 -3.09 7.84
N LEU A 110 -3.51 -2.95 9.02
CA LEU A 110 -2.90 -3.44 10.26
C LEU A 110 -2.92 -4.97 10.32
N ILE A 111 -3.99 -5.58 9.79
CA ILE A 111 -4.23 -7.02 9.83
C ILE A 111 -4.68 -7.45 8.43
N ASN A 112 -3.99 -8.45 7.86
CA ASN A 112 -4.32 -9.03 6.56
C ASN A 112 -4.72 -10.51 6.70
N VAL A 113 -5.79 -10.75 7.46
CA VAL A 113 -6.30 -12.10 7.79
C VAL A 113 -7.82 -12.10 7.60
N LYS A 114 -8.40 -13.25 7.22
CA LYS A 114 -9.86 -13.40 7.10
C LYS A 114 -10.48 -13.63 8.47
N ALA A 115 -11.61 -12.99 8.76
CA ALA A 115 -12.34 -13.19 10.04
C ALA A 115 -12.65 -14.67 10.30
N SER A 116 -12.97 -15.41 9.25
CA SER A 116 -13.33 -16.83 9.33
C SER A 116 -12.18 -17.75 9.74
N SER A 117 -10.92 -17.31 9.64
CA SER A 117 -9.75 -18.10 10.03
C SER A 117 -9.25 -17.78 11.44
N VAL A 118 -9.89 -16.87 12.17
CA VAL A 118 -9.52 -16.55 13.56
C VAL A 118 -10.16 -17.59 14.47
N SER A 119 -9.33 -18.26 15.27
CA SER A 119 -9.74 -19.30 16.23
C SER A 119 -9.79 -18.79 17.67
N ALA A 120 -9.03 -17.75 18.02
CA ALA A 120 -9.10 -17.11 19.33
C ALA A 120 -8.68 -15.64 19.30
N LEU A 121 -9.16 -14.92 20.30
CA LEU A 121 -8.95 -13.51 20.58
C LEU A 121 -8.52 -13.38 22.05
N LYS A 122 -7.37 -12.81 22.31
CA LYS A 122 -6.95 -12.47 23.67
C LYS A 122 -6.71 -10.97 23.77
N PHE A 123 -7.40 -10.34 24.71
CA PHE A 123 -7.23 -8.94 25.07
C PHE A 123 -6.51 -8.88 26.41
N THR A 124 -5.31 -8.30 26.44
CA THR A 124 -4.53 -8.11 27.67
C THR A 124 -4.38 -6.61 27.93
N PRO A 125 -5.14 -6.03 28.89
CA PRO A 125 -4.95 -4.64 29.27
C PRO A 125 -3.60 -4.45 30.00
N ASP A 126 -3.13 -3.20 30.11
CA ASP A 126 -1.99 -2.83 30.96
C ASP A 126 -2.24 -3.16 32.44
N LYS A 127 -3.50 -3.00 32.88
CA LYS A 127 -3.99 -3.30 34.22
C LYS A 127 -5.29 -4.08 34.15
N GLY A 128 -5.37 -5.17 34.92
CA GLY A 128 -6.54 -6.04 34.99
C GLY A 128 -6.27 -7.42 34.40
N GLU A 129 -7.30 -8.25 34.39
CA GLU A 129 -7.20 -9.63 33.91
C GLU A 129 -7.36 -9.71 32.38
N PRO A 130 -6.59 -10.60 31.72
CA PRO A 130 -6.75 -10.81 30.29
C PRO A 130 -8.08 -11.50 29.98
N VAL A 131 -8.74 -11.07 28.92
CA VAL A 131 -9.95 -11.69 28.40
C VAL A 131 -9.59 -12.56 27.21
N LEU A 132 -9.82 -13.86 27.32
CA LEU A 132 -9.66 -14.83 26.23
C LEU A 132 -11.03 -15.24 25.72
N VAL A 133 -11.24 -15.12 24.41
CA VAL A 133 -12.43 -15.60 23.70
C VAL A 133 -11.96 -16.57 22.61
N ALA A 134 -12.46 -17.80 22.63
CA ALA A 134 -12.08 -18.85 21.71
C ALA A 134 -13.29 -19.35 20.92
N ARG A 135 -13.05 -19.78 19.69
CA ARG A 135 -14.06 -20.40 18.84
C ARG A 135 -14.25 -21.86 19.28
N SER A 136 -15.49 -22.25 19.50
CA SER A 136 -15.93 -23.61 19.76
C SER A 136 -16.74 -24.14 18.56
N PRO A 137 -17.09 -25.45 18.53
CA PRO A 137 -17.99 -25.98 17.51
C PRO A 137 -19.36 -25.27 17.49
N ASP A 138 -19.86 -24.87 18.65
CA ASP A 138 -21.20 -24.28 18.82
C ASP A 138 -21.21 -22.75 18.73
N GLY A 139 -20.04 -22.09 18.78
CA GLY A 139 -19.98 -20.63 18.72
C GLY A 139 -18.67 -20.04 19.24
N TRP A 140 -18.78 -18.95 20.00
CA TRP A 140 -17.66 -18.31 20.67
C TRP A 140 -17.86 -18.44 22.18
N VAL A 141 -16.80 -18.75 22.92
CA VAL A 141 -16.84 -18.96 24.37
C VAL A 141 -15.71 -18.22 25.06
N TYR A 142 -15.90 -17.84 26.32
CA TYR A 142 -14.83 -17.34 27.17
C TYR A 142 -13.87 -18.47 27.53
N GLY A 143 -12.57 -18.23 27.40
CA GLY A 143 -11.52 -19.20 27.74
C GLY A 143 -11.23 -19.30 29.25
N SER A 144 -11.74 -18.37 30.05
CA SER A 144 -11.64 -18.34 31.52
C SER A 144 -12.76 -17.49 32.11
N PRO A 145 -13.30 -17.82 33.30
CA PRO A 145 -13.04 -19.02 34.10
C PRO A 145 -13.70 -20.27 33.51
N GLN A 146 -13.37 -21.46 34.03
CA GLN A 146 -14.07 -22.71 33.70
C GLN A 146 -15.25 -22.94 34.67
N PRO A 147 -16.40 -23.47 34.21
CA PRO A 147 -16.71 -23.86 32.83
C PRO A 147 -16.85 -22.65 31.88
N ALA A 148 -16.56 -22.86 30.59
CA ALA A 148 -16.61 -21.80 29.59
C ALA A 148 -18.05 -21.30 29.39
N TYR A 149 -18.23 -19.99 29.38
CA TYR A 149 -19.52 -19.34 29.11
C TYR A 149 -19.59 -18.90 27.66
N GLU A 150 -20.78 -18.96 27.06
CA GLU A 150 -21.02 -18.45 25.71
C GLU A 150 -20.78 -16.94 25.63
N VAL A 151 -20.19 -16.51 24.52
CA VAL A 151 -19.97 -15.11 24.18
C VAL A 151 -20.95 -14.75 23.07
N ASP A 152 -21.50 -13.53 23.13
CA ASP A 152 -22.29 -13.00 22.03
C ASP A 152 -21.46 -12.96 20.73
N LYS A 153 -21.80 -13.86 19.80
CA LYS A 153 -21.17 -13.98 18.48
C LYS A 153 -21.17 -12.66 17.72
N MET A 154 -22.22 -11.85 17.81
CA MET A 154 -22.32 -10.58 17.09
C MET A 154 -21.36 -9.54 17.65
N VAL A 155 -21.12 -9.56 18.97
CA VAL A 155 -20.11 -8.70 19.61
C VAL A 155 -18.71 -9.10 19.12
N VAL A 156 -18.39 -10.39 19.10
CA VAL A 156 -17.08 -10.88 18.63
C VAL A 156 -16.84 -10.52 17.17
N LEU A 157 -17.81 -10.79 16.30
CA LEU A 157 -17.70 -10.47 14.87
C LEU A 157 -17.54 -8.97 14.62
N ARG A 158 -18.21 -8.11 15.40
CA ARG A 158 -18.04 -6.66 15.31
C ARG A 158 -16.65 -6.20 15.73
N VAL A 159 -16.08 -6.81 16.78
CA VAL A 159 -14.71 -6.51 17.21
C VAL A 159 -13.71 -6.93 16.13
N LEU A 160 -13.85 -8.14 15.59
CA LEU A 160 -13.02 -8.65 14.49
C LEU A 160 -13.09 -7.76 13.25
N ASP A 161 -14.29 -7.39 12.82
CA ASP A 161 -14.50 -6.51 11.67
C ASP A 161 -13.84 -5.14 11.87
N ARG A 162 -13.98 -4.53 13.06
CA ARG A 162 -13.28 -3.28 13.39
C ARG A 162 -11.77 -3.40 13.33
N TRP A 163 -11.19 -4.52 13.78
CA TRP A 163 -9.75 -4.71 13.75
C TRP A 163 -9.22 -5.00 12.34
N MET A 164 -9.94 -5.78 11.54
CA MET A 164 -9.55 -6.11 10.16
C MET A 164 -9.74 -4.93 9.20
N SER A 165 -10.74 -4.09 9.48
CA SER A 165 -10.99 -2.85 8.74
C SER A 165 -10.03 -1.73 9.14
N ALA A 166 -9.36 -1.83 10.29
CA ALA A 166 -8.42 -0.83 10.77
C ALA A 166 -7.29 -0.55 9.76
N ARG A 167 -6.93 0.72 9.64
CA ARG A 167 -5.89 1.21 8.74
C ARG A 167 -4.92 2.12 9.51
N ALA A 168 -3.63 1.99 9.22
CA ALA A 168 -2.64 2.97 9.62
C ALA A 168 -2.94 4.31 8.92
N THR A 169 -2.98 5.40 9.68
CA THR A 169 -3.10 6.76 9.15
C THR A 169 -1.74 7.37 8.86
N ALA A 170 -0.71 6.94 9.60
CA ALA A 170 0.69 7.32 9.45
C ALA A 170 1.59 6.15 9.92
N PHE A 171 2.87 6.20 9.56
CA PHE A 171 3.87 5.24 10.03
C PHE A 171 4.89 5.96 10.90
N ALA A 172 5.09 5.47 12.12
CA ALA A 172 6.13 6.00 13.00
C ALA A 172 7.52 5.57 12.52
N SER A 173 8.54 6.35 12.87
CA SER A 173 9.92 5.90 12.68
C SER A 173 10.23 4.81 13.72
N ALA A 174 11.12 3.87 13.38
CA ALA A 174 11.45 2.74 14.27
C ALA A 174 12.01 3.18 15.64
N VAL A 175 12.51 4.42 15.73
CA VAL A 175 13.08 5.00 16.96
C VAL A 175 11.97 5.38 17.96
N ASP A 176 10.74 5.65 17.50
CA ASP A 176 9.68 6.24 18.32
C ASP A 176 8.92 5.21 19.18
N VAL A 177 8.98 3.92 18.84
CA VAL A 177 8.10 2.88 19.44
C VAL A 177 8.79 2.11 20.59
N ALA A 178 10.10 2.27 20.77
CA ALA A 178 10.92 1.30 21.49
C ALA A 178 10.89 1.36 23.03
N THR A 179 10.24 2.35 23.66
CA THR A 179 10.45 2.61 25.11
C THR A 179 9.19 2.58 25.98
N GLY A 180 7.98 2.57 25.39
CA GLY A 180 6.73 2.57 26.14
C GLY A 180 6.26 1.17 26.57
N GLN A 181 5.52 1.08 27.68
CA GLN A 181 4.66 -0.08 27.92
C GLN A 181 3.37 0.08 27.09
N PRO A 182 2.88 -0.99 26.43
CA PRO A 182 1.62 -0.91 25.71
C PRO A 182 0.46 -0.74 26.69
N ALA A 183 -0.50 0.13 26.35
CA ALA A 183 -1.76 0.28 27.09
C ALA A 183 -2.61 -0.99 27.00
N TYR A 184 -2.51 -1.72 25.90
CA TYR A 184 -3.11 -3.05 25.76
C TYR A 184 -2.41 -3.85 24.66
N THR A 185 -2.45 -5.18 24.82
CA THR A 185 -1.95 -6.15 23.84
C THR A 185 -3.11 -7.01 23.35
N LEU A 186 -3.22 -7.12 22.04
CA LEU A 186 -4.21 -7.92 21.36
C LEU A 186 -3.50 -9.11 20.72
N GLU A 187 -3.98 -10.32 20.98
CA GLU A 187 -3.46 -11.53 20.35
C GLU A 187 -4.57 -12.20 19.54
N LEU A 188 -4.26 -12.56 18.30
CA LEU A 188 -5.14 -13.26 17.38
C LEU A 188 -4.54 -14.62 17.06
N SER A 189 -5.20 -15.68 17.50
CA SER A 189 -4.86 -17.04 17.06
C SER A 189 -5.54 -17.33 15.74
N ILE A 190 -4.77 -17.80 14.77
CA ILE A 190 -5.23 -18.02 13.40
C ILE A 190 -5.07 -19.51 13.08
N GLU A 191 -6.08 -20.10 12.45
CA GLU A 191 -6.04 -21.48 11.99
C GLU A 191 -4.82 -21.71 11.10
N ASN A 192 -4.09 -22.80 11.37
CA ASN A 192 -2.86 -23.17 10.68
C ASN A 192 -1.67 -22.19 10.87
N GLN A 193 -1.72 -21.28 11.84
CA GLN A 193 -0.57 -20.50 12.27
C GLN A 193 -0.12 -20.92 13.68
N PRO A 194 1.14 -21.34 13.87
CA PRO A 194 1.61 -21.84 15.16
C PRO A 194 1.79 -20.72 16.20
N GLN A 195 1.97 -19.49 15.75
CA GLN A 195 2.15 -18.32 16.62
C GLN A 195 0.97 -17.37 16.45
N PRO A 196 0.44 -16.83 17.56
CA PRO A 196 -0.58 -15.79 17.47
C PRO A 196 0.02 -14.52 16.88
N MET A 197 -0.79 -13.79 16.12
CA MET A 197 -0.45 -12.45 15.69
C MET A 197 -0.68 -11.49 16.86
N VAL A 198 0.34 -10.69 17.21
CA VAL A 198 0.31 -9.80 18.36
C VAL A 198 0.30 -8.34 17.91
N LEU A 199 -0.73 -7.60 18.30
CA LEU A 199 -0.84 -6.16 18.10
C LEU A 199 -0.72 -5.45 19.46
N LYS A 200 0.34 -4.67 19.62
CA LYS A 200 0.57 -3.84 20.81
C LYS A 200 0.06 -2.44 20.53
N VAL A 201 -0.78 -1.92 21.42
CA VAL A 201 -1.28 -0.56 21.33
C VAL A 201 -0.73 0.24 22.48
N PHE A 202 -0.08 1.35 22.13
CA PHE A 202 0.49 2.28 23.07
C PHE A 202 -0.49 3.43 23.28
N ALA A 203 -0.51 3.98 24.49
CA ALA A 203 -1.21 5.24 24.71
C ALA A 203 -0.61 6.28 23.77
N ALA A 204 -1.46 7.15 23.19
CA ALA A 204 -0.95 8.32 22.51
C ALA A 204 0.00 9.04 23.48
N ALA A 205 1.21 9.38 23.01
CA ALA A 205 2.06 10.28 23.78
C ALA A 205 1.18 11.47 24.12
N LYS A 206 1.04 11.75 25.42
CA LYS A 206 0.34 12.95 25.86
C LYS A 206 1.22 14.07 25.36
N ASP A 207 0.88 14.63 24.20
CA ASP A 207 1.56 15.79 23.66
C ASP A 207 1.28 16.94 24.63
N ASP A 208 2.07 17.01 25.71
CA ASP A 208 1.98 18.07 26.73
C ASP A 208 2.34 19.46 26.15
N HIS A 209 2.54 19.55 24.82
CA HIS A 209 2.83 20.78 24.09
C HIS A 209 2.06 20.94 22.75
N TRP A 210 0.80 20.48 22.64
CA TRP A 210 -0.08 21.05 21.60
C TRP A 210 -0.50 22.47 21.98
N TRP A 211 0.42 23.43 21.80
CA TRP A 211 0.11 24.86 21.92
C TRP A 211 -1.03 25.21 20.96
N GLY A 212 -2.03 25.91 21.50
CA GLY A 212 -3.20 26.37 20.78
C GLY A 212 -2.86 27.18 19.52
N GLY A 213 -2.77 26.50 18.38
CA GLY A 213 -2.90 27.10 17.06
C GLY A 213 -4.35 27.48 16.85
N ALA A 214 -4.70 28.70 17.26
CA ALA A 214 -5.92 29.39 16.88
C ALA A 214 -6.09 29.30 15.35
N ARG A 215 -7.15 28.61 14.90
CA ARG A 215 -7.65 28.81 13.54
C ARG A 215 -8.28 30.20 13.48
N ARG A 216 -7.61 31.14 12.81
CA ARG A 216 -8.26 32.26 12.12
C ARG A 216 -8.55 31.84 10.70
#